data_AF-A0A2H3GL04-F1
#
_entry.id   AF-A0A2H3GL04-F1
#
_cell.length_a   1.000
_cell.length_b   1.000
_cell.length_c   1.000
_cell.angle_alpha   90.00
_cell.angle_beta   90.00
_cell.angle_gamma   90.00
#
_symmetry.space_group_name_H-M   'P 1'
#
loop_
_entity.id
_entity.type
_entity.pdbx_description
1 polymer ?
#
loop_
_entity_poly.entity_id
_entity_poly.type
_entity_poly.pdbx_seq_one_letter_code
_entity_poly.pdbx_strand_id
1 'polypeptide(L)'
;MSSPNYTAVVLDLGRVLVNYTTKNTLGLSSSQIASALDSPAWHEYERGKLPEQEAYDRVTRDSKIDLETWTQALEQMRYSMKANQALISAIKELKQTYSKVKIFCLSNIPRPEVELLKDEIDSWGIVDQFFASSDMRERKPDMAIYKKFSKHVHVSASSCIFVDDKVENVTAAQALGFKGIVFKDNESLVRILHNALGDPVSRAQRFLNQNAKKMFCTLSTGQMQPDNYSQLVILQNTGDRDLVVLENERYTWNYFQGKPTFAGTTYPDDSDTTSLSMAILEGIPVADKVQARDKILSNLSPDGLPYCWFSKTRPRFCHCICATVFRFFVINEWQDKLPGVYEFLCQLLETRAYLHGSRYYESPDWLLYILSDLCARRPSDPNLGKMRNLLVTCMQERMGCNGNILSAAMRVLSAQSLGLKNNRDLETVLEGQQVDGGWELAWLWGYGSRPLKIGSRGVVTAMALNAIRRAQA
;
A
#
# COMPACT_ATOMS: atom_id res chain seq x y z
N MET A 1 -0.71 -18.25 -0.02
CA MET A 1 -0.11 -18.42 1.34
C MET A 1 -1.11 -17.84 2.31
N SER A 2 -1.51 -18.57 3.35
CA SER A 2 -2.35 -18.01 4.40
C SER A 2 -1.62 -16.85 5.06
N SER A 3 -2.25 -15.68 5.17
CA SER A 3 -1.67 -14.54 5.90
C SER A 3 -1.26 -14.98 7.31
N PRO A 4 -0.06 -14.60 7.80
CA PRO A 4 0.37 -14.95 9.15
C PRO A 4 -0.65 -14.43 10.17
N ASN A 5 -1.08 -15.31 11.07
CA ASN A 5 -2.06 -15.00 12.11
C ASN A 5 -1.32 -14.46 13.35
N TYR A 6 -1.03 -13.17 13.37
CA TYR A 6 -0.40 -12.52 14.53
C TYR A 6 -1.41 -12.35 15.66
N THR A 7 -1.04 -12.79 16.85
CA THR A 7 -1.87 -12.73 18.07
C THR A 7 -1.28 -11.82 19.14
N ALA A 8 -0.05 -11.34 18.94
CA ALA A 8 0.64 -10.48 19.90
C ALA A 8 1.40 -9.34 19.22
N VAL A 9 1.33 -8.15 19.81
CA VAL A 9 2.20 -7.02 19.50
C VAL A 9 3.01 -6.71 20.75
N VAL A 10 4.33 -6.67 20.60
CA VAL A 10 5.29 -6.44 21.67
C VAL A 10 5.98 -5.11 21.39
N LEU A 11 5.73 -4.12 22.24
CA LEU A 11 6.20 -2.76 22.07
C LEU A 11 7.37 -2.47 23.03
N ASP A 12 8.41 -1.82 22.56
CA ASP A 12 9.35 -1.16 23.46
C ASP A 12 8.68 0.00 24.23
N LEU A 13 9.29 0.39 25.34
CA LEU A 13 8.85 1.53 26.13
C LEU A 13 9.51 2.83 25.67
N GLY A 14 10.85 2.87 25.73
CA GLY A 14 11.63 4.07 25.47
C GLY A 14 11.57 4.47 23.99
N ARG A 15 11.29 5.74 23.71
CA ARG A 15 11.18 6.31 22.34
C ARG A 15 10.14 5.66 21.43
N VAL A 16 9.32 4.75 21.96
CA VAL A 16 8.14 4.18 21.30
C VAL A 16 6.88 4.62 22.04
N LEU A 17 6.66 4.10 23.25
CA LEU A 17 5.51 4.45 24.10
C LEU A 17 5.76 5.68 24.98
N VAL A 18 7.02 5.97 25.33
CA VAL A 18 7.42 7.13 26.14
C VAL A 18 8.57 7.86 25.48
N ASN A 19 8.39 9.16 25.27
CA ASN A 19 9.44 10.06 24.78
C ASN A 19 10.15 10.72 25.96
N TYR A 20 11.45 10.93 25.83
CA TYR A 20 12.26 11.64 26.82
C TYR A 20 13.39 12.42 26.14
N THR A 21 13.96 13.40 26.84
CA THR A 21 15.09 14.18 26.34
C THR A 21 16.34 13.92 27.17
N THR A 22 17.48 13.88 26.48
CA THR A 22 18.82 13.88 27.09
C THR A 22 19.39 15.29 27.21
N LYS A 23 18.64 16.33 26.81
CA LYS A 23 19.01 17.73 27.07
C LYS A 23 18.89 18.02 28.56
N ASN A 24 19.92 18.60 29.13
CA ASN A 24 20.02 18.89 30.56
C ASN A 24 20.74 20.22 30.79
N THR A 25 20.66 20.74 32.02
CA THR A 25 21.31 21.99 32.44
C THR A 25 22.73 21.80 33.00
N LEU A 26 23.27 20.58 32.95
CA LEU A 26 24.48 20.16 33.67
C LEU A 26 25.72 20.11 32.77
N GLY A 27 25.59 20.50 31.50
CA GLY A 27 26.68 20.51 30.53
C GLY A 27 27.01 19.13 29.93
N LEU A 28 26.29 18.07 30.30
CA LEU A 28 26.42 16.77 29.65
C LEU A 28 25.77 16.82 28.26
N SER A 29 26.54 16.46 27.24
CA SER A 29 25.99 16.26 25.90
C SER A 29 25.09 15.01 25.85
N SER A 30 24.17 14.99 24.87
CA SER A 30 23.31 13.82 24.65
C SER A 30 24.09 12.56 24.30
N SER A 31 25.27 12.69 23.66
CA SER A 31 26.15 11.56 23.37
C SER A 31 26.82 11.01 24.63
N GLN A 32 27.22 11.86 25.57
CA GLN A 32 27.76 11.40 26.86
C GLN A 32 26.73 10.59 27.64
N ILE A 33 25.49 11.08 27.73
CA ILE A 33 24.41 10.33 28.40
C ILE A 33 24.14 9.02 27.68
N ALA A 34 24.02 9.04 26.35
CA ALA A 34 23.79 7.82 25.56
C ALA A 34 24.93 6.79 25.75
N SER A 35 26.18 7.23 25.75
CA SER A 35 27.36 6.38 25.99
C SER A 35 27.36 5.78 27.40
N ALA A 36 26.97 6.55 28.41
CA ALA A 36 26.89 6.08 29.80
C ALA A 36 25.78 5.03 29.98
N LEU A 37 24.60 5.25 29.36
CA LEU A 37 23.49 4.29 29.32
C LEU A 37 23.82 3.03 28.50
N ASP A 38 24.81 3.08 27.61
CA ASP A 38 25.25 1.92 26.84
C ASP A 38 26.47 1.20 27.45
N SER A 39 26.86 1.57 28.67
CA SER A 39 28.01 0.97 29.35
C SER A 39 27.71 -0.45 29.88
N PRO A 40 28.73 -1.31 30.05
CA PRO A 40 28.55 -2.64 30.65
C PRO A 40 27.94 -2.61 32.05
N ALA A 41 28.30 -1.62 32.88
CA ALA A 41 27.74 -1.45 34.21
C ALA A 41 26.24 -1.13 34.16
N TRP A 42 25.82 -0.25 33.25
CA TRP A 42 24.42 0.05 33.05
C TRP A 42 23.63 -1.15 32.51
N HIS A 43 24.21 -1.92 31.58
CA HIS A 43 23.58 -3.14 31.07
C HIS A 43 23.34 -4.18 32.18
N GLU A 44 24.26 -4.35 33.13
CA GLU A 44 24.05 -5.25 34.28
C GLU A 44 23.02 -4.70 35.28
N TYR A 45 22.93 -3.37 35.42
CA TYR A 45 21.89 -2.72 36.21
C TYR A 45 20.50 -2.92 35.58
N GLU A 46 20.37 -2.74 34.27
CA GLU A 46 19.16 -3.05 33.51
C GLU A 46 18.73 -4.51 33.67
N ARG A 47 19.67 -5.46 33.82
CA ARG A 47 19.39 -6.88 34.08
C ARG A 47 19.07 -7.16 35.55
N GLY A 48 19.12 -6.18 36.45
CA GLY A 48 18.97 -6.40 37.89
C GLY A 48 20.07 -7.29 38.50
N LYS A 49 21.25 -7.32 37.86
CA LYS A 49 22.43 -8.09 38.31
C LYS A 49 23.43 -7.25 39.08
N LEU A 50 23.35 -5.93 38.96
CA LEU A 50 24.17 -4.96 39.67
C LEU A 50 23.28 -4.02 40.51
N PRO A 51 23.59 -3.77 41.79
CA PRO A 51 22.87 -2.76 42.58
C PRO A 51 23.05 -1.34 42.01
N GLU A 52 22.07 -0.47 42.22
CA GLU A 52 22.05 0.90 41.67
C GLU A 52 23.33 1.69 41.99
N GLN A 53 23.70 1.77 43.28
CA GLN A 53 24.89 2.53 43.69
C GLN A 53 26.17 2.03 43.01
N GLU A 54 26.35 0.71 42.92
CA GLU A 54 27.53 0.13 42.29
C GLU A 54 27.54 0.36 40.77
N ALA A 55 26.36 0.34 40.13
CA ALA A 55 26.23 0.71 38.74
C ALA A 55 26.63 2.17 38.51
N TYR A 56 26.10 3.08 39.33
CA TYR A 56 26.37 4.51 39.21
C TYR A 56 27.86 4.81 39.44
N ASP A 57 28.49 4.19 40.44
CA ASP A 57 29.92 4.35 40.74
C ASP A 57 30.83 3.88 39.59
N ARG A 58 30.43 2.81 38.87
CA ARG A 58 31.17 2.31 37.70
C ARG A 58 30.93 3.19 36.47
N VAL A 59 29.68 3.56 36.19
CA VAL A 59 29.31 4.43 35.06
C VAL A 59 30.03 5.78 35.14
N THR A 60 30.00 6.41 36.32
CA THR A 60 30.60 7.73 36.59
C THR A 60 32.12 7.69 36.44
N ARG A 61 32.76 6.65 36.97
CA ARG A 61 34.21 6.42 36.83
C ARG A 61 34.63 6.22 35.38
N ASP A 62 33.96 5.34 34.65
CA ASP A 62 34.33 4.98 33.27
C ASP A 62 34.04 6.12 32.30
N SER A 63 32.95 6.85 32.53
CA SER A 63 32.53 8.00 31.70
C SER A 63 33.20 9.31 32.11
N LYS A 64 33.95 9.34 33.22
CA LYS A 64 34.55 10.54 33.83
C LYS A 64 33.51 11.65 34.08
N ILE A 65 32.35 11.26 34.59
CA ILE A 65 31.25 12.14 34.99
C ILE A 65 31.17 12.07 36.51
N ASP A 66 31.02 13.20 37.21
CA ASP A 66 30.81 13.16 38.65
C ASP A 66 29.43 12.57 39.00
N LEU A 67 29.34 11.90 40.15
CA LEU A 67 28.13 11.18 40.56
C LEU A 67 26.91 12.09 40.70
N GLU A 68 27.11 13.31 41.18
CA GLU A 68 26.04 14.29 41.37
C GLU A 68 25.45 14.71 40.02
N THR A 69 26.29 15.10 39.06
CA THR A 69 25.88 15.45 37.69
C THR A 69 25.21 14.27 36.99
N TRP A 70 25.73 13.04 37.13
CA TRP A 70 25.08 11.85 36.55
C TRP A 70 23.69 11.62 37.13
N THR A 71 23.55 11.69 38.45
CA THR A 71 22.28 11.48 39.14
C THR A 71 21.25 12.54 38.75
N GLN A 72 21.64 13.82 38.78
CA GLN A 72 20.77 14.92 38.37
C GLN A 72 20.40 14.83 36.87
N ALA A 73 21.30 14.35 36.01
CA ALA A 73 21.01 14.16 34.59
C ALA A 73 19.94 13.07 34.37
N LEU A 74 20.02 11.96 35.10
CA LEU A 74 19.00 10.91 35.07
C LEU A 74 17.67 11.41 35.63
N GLU A 75 17.68 12.20 36.72
CA GLU A 75 16.47 12.83 37.25
C GLU A 75 15.84 13.77 36.22
N GLN A 76 16.60 14.65 35.57
CA GLN A 76 16.09 15.52 34.50
C GLN A 76 15.53 14.71 33.32
N MET A 77 16.18 13.61 32.95
CA MET A 77 15.67 12.70 31.92
C MET A 77 14.33 12.09 32.34
N ARG A 78 14.22 11.61 33.59
CA ARG A 78 12.97 11.07 34.16
C ARG A 78 11.86 12.13 34.16
N TYR A 79 12.12 13.35 34.64
CA TYR A 79 11.13 14.44 34.63
C TYR A 79 10.69 14.87 33.22
N SER A 80 11.52 14.61 32.21
CA SER A 80 11.17 14.90 30.82
C SER A 80 10.32 13.83 30.14
N MET A 81 10.13 12.67 30.79
CA MET A 81 9.37 11.57 30.22
C MET A 81 7.92 11.98 29.96
N LYS A 82 7.45 11.68 28.74
CA LYS A 82 6.08 11.93 28.31
C LYS A 82 5.58 10.74 27.52
N ALA A 83 4.44 10.19 27.96
CA ALA A 83 3.70 9.20 27.18
C ALA A 83 3.41 9.71 25.76
N ASN A 84 3.60 8.82 24.77
CA ASN A 84 3.21 9.02 23.39
C ASN A 84 1.70 8.83 23.25
N GLN A 85 0.93 9.82 23.73
CA GLN A 85 -0.53 9.76 23.81
C GLN A 85 -1.21 9.44 22.47
N ALA A 86 -0.64 9.93 21.37
CA ALA A 86 -1.14 9.65 20.03
C ALA A 86 -1.00 8.15 19.68
N LEU A 87 0.17 7.56 19.93
CA LEU A 87 0.36 6.13 19.69
C LEU A 87 -0.49 5.27 20.64
N ILE A 88 -0.52 5.61 21.93
CA ILE A 88 -1.32 4.90 22.93
C ILE A 88 -2.80 4.87 22.52
N SER A 89 -3.35 6.01 22.09
CA SER A 89 -4.73 6.10 21.60
C SER A 89 -4.95 5.22 20.37
N ALA A 90 -4.03 5.24 19.40
CA ALA A 90 -4.13 4.41 18.21
C ALA A 90 -4.03 2.90 18.53
N ILE A 91 -3.15 2.50 19.46
CA ILE A 91 -3.05 1.10 19.91
C ILE A 91 -4.33 0.68 20.65
N LYS A 92 -4.97 1.58 21.38
CA LYS A 92 -6.27 1.32 22.02
C LYS A 92 -7.37 1.04 21.00
N GLU A 93 -7.48 1.86 19.95
CA GLU A 93 -8.41 1.65 18.83
C GLU A 93 -8.10 0.34 18.07
N LEU A 94 -6.82 0.05 17.89
CA LEU A 94 -6.36 -1.17 17.25
C LEU A 94 -6.73 -2.41 18.06
N LYS A 95 -6.58 -2.38 19.39
CA LYS A 95 -7.01 -3.45 20.29
C LYS A 95 -8.52 -3.66 20.28
N GLN A 96 -9.30 -2.59 20.13
CA GLN A 96 -10.76 -2.69 19.95
C GLN A 96 -11.12 -3.33 18.60
N THR A 97 -10.41 -2.96 17.54
CA THR A 97 -10.64 -3.48 16.18
C THR A 97 -10.23 -4.96 16.06
N TYR A 98 -9.14 -5.35 16.71
CA TYR A 98 -8.56 -6.69 16.67
C TYR A 98 -8.52 -7.30 18.07
N SER A 99 -9.70 -7.60 18.63
CA SER A 99 -9.88 -8.01 20.04
C SER A 99 -9.12 -9.26 20.48
N LYS A 100 -8.64 -10.08 19.55
CA LYS A 100 -7.82 -11.27 19.83
C LYS A 100 -6.34 -10.95 20.07
N VAL A 101 -5.90 -9.73 19.71
CA VAL A 101 -4.50 -9.32 19.82
C VAL A 101 -4.19 -8.90 21.25
N LYS A 102 -3.11 -9.46 21.79
CA LYS A 102 -2.53 -9.04 23.06
C LYS A 102 -1.41 -8.03 22.83
N ILE A 103 -1.36 -7.02 23.68
CA ILE A 103 -0.33 -5.99 23.66
C ILE A 103 0.58 -6.24 24.86
N PHE A 104 1.86 -6.43 24.59
CA PHE A 104 2.89 -6.56 25.61
C PHE A 104 3.85 -5.39 25.52
N CYS A 105 4.48 -5.05 26.64
CA CYS A 105 5.63 -4.16 26.64
C CYS A 105 6.89 -4.93 27.06
N LEU A 106 7.98 -4.79 26.33
CA LEU A 106 9.28 -5.42 26.63
C LEU A 106 10.37 -4.36 26.58
N SER A 107 10.87 -3.94 27.74
CA SER A 107 11.80 -2.82 27.87
C SER A 107 13.09 -3.22 28.57
N ASN A 108 14.21 -2.67 28.10
CA ASN A 108 15.42 -2.61 28.92
C ASN A 108 15.23 -1.49 29.94
N ILE A 109 15.03 -1.84 31.20
CA ILE A 109 14.71 -0.88 32.25
C ILE A 109 15.08 -1.48 33.63
N PRO A 110 15.83 -0.75 34.47
CA PRO A 110 16.10 -1.18 35.84
C PRO A 110 14.84 -1.09 36.72
N ARG A 111 14.83 -1.85 37.81
CA ARG A 111 13.63 -2.03 38.64
C ARG A 111 13.09 -0.73 39.27
N PRO A 112 13.92 0.18 39.82
CA PRO A 112 13.40 1.43 40.39
C PRO A 112 12.61 2.26 39.38
N GLU A 113 13.08 2.35 38.12
CA GLU A 113 12.35 3.06 37.07
C GLU A 113 11.03 2.38 36.68
N VAL A 114 10.96 1.04 36.75
CA VAL A 114 9.69 0.31 36.54
C VAL A 114 8.67 0.69 37.60
N GLU A 115 9.08 0.71 38.87
CA GLU A 115 8.20 1.02 40.00
C GLU A 115 7.63 2.45 39.90
N LEU A 116 8.43 3.40 39.40
CA LEU A 116 7.99 4.78 39.15
C LEU A 116 7.00 4.92 37.98
N LEU A 117 7.15 4.12 36.93
CA LEU A 117 6.33 4.23 35.71
C LEU A 117 5.09 3.35 35.74
N LYS A 118 4.97 2.44 36.71
CA LYS A 118 3.93 1.41 36.76
C LYS A 118 2.52 1.99 36.68
N ASP A 119 2.19 2.95 37.54
CA ASP A 119 0.85 3.53 37.59
C ASP A 119 0.50 4.27 36.29
N GLU A 120 1.48 4.95 35.68
CA GLU A 120 1.30 5.61 34.39
C GLU A 120 1.04 4.58 33.28
N ILE A 121 1.85 3.52 33.19
CA ILE A 121 1.70 2.44 32.19
C ILE A 121 0.34 1.74 32.35
N ASP A 122 -0.06 1.42 33.59
CA ASP A 122 -1.34 0.80 33.89
C ASP A 122 -2.51 1.72 33.50
N SER A 123 -2.37 3.04 33.69
CA SER A 123 -3.39 4.03 33.33
C SER A 123 -3.68 4.10 31.82
N TRP A 124 -2.73 3.71 30.96
CA TRP A 124 -2.93 3.69 29.52
C TRP A 124 -3.97 2.66 29.09
N GLY A 125 -4.13 1.57 29.86
CA GLY A 125 -5.13 0.52 29.61
C GLY A 125 -4.92 -0.27 28.32
N ILE A 126 -3.73 -0.20 27.71
CA ILE A 126 -3.41 -0.93 26.47
C ILE A 126 -2.59 -2.19 26.74
N VAL A 127 -1.68 -2.16 27.71
CA VAL A 127 -0.69 -3.22 28.00
C VAL A 127 -1.36 -4.35 28.79
N ASP A 128 -1.38 -5.56 28.22
CA ASP A 128 -1.86 -6.76 28.91
C ASP A 128 -0.84 -7.26 29.94
N GLN A 129 0.46 -7.22 29.63
CA GLN A 129 1.56 -7.49 30.58
C GLN A 129 2.83 -6.70 30.22
N PHE A 130 3.56 -6.26 31.25
CA PHE A 130 4.82 -5.55 31.14
C PHE A 130 6.01 -6.47 31.51
N PHE A 131 7.06 -6.44 30.69
CA PHE A 131 8.27 -7.23 30.87
C PHE A 131 9.48 -6.31 30.97
N ALA A 132 10.02 -6.17 32.18
CA ALA A 132 11.26 -5.46 32.45
C ALA A 132 12.48 -6.39 32.29
N SER A 133 13.55 -5.90 31.68
CA SER A 133 14.83 -6.63 31.64
C SER A 133 15.34 -6.98 33.04
N SER A 134 15.05 -6.15 34.05
CA SER A 134 15.51 -6.32 35.43
C SER A 134 14.85 -7.53 36.09
N ASP A 135 13.54 -7.69 35.92
CA ASP A 135 12.79 -8.86 36.40
C ASP A 135 13.12 -10.11 35.57
N MET A 136 13.39 -9.93 34.28
CA MET A 136 13.76 -11.03 33.39
C MET A 136 15.22 -11.48 33.56
N ARG A 137 16.07 -10.69 34.20
CA ARG A 137 17.53 -10.90 34.30
C ARG A 137 18.26 -11.05 32.96
N GLU A 138 17.65 -10.56 31.90
CA GLU A 138 18.13 -10.62 30.51
C GLU A 138 17.74 -9.30 29.84
N ARG A 139 18.50 -8.84 28.84
CA ARG A 139 18.24 -7.58 28.13
C ARG A 139 18.16 -7.78 26.62
N LYS A 140 17.48 -6.89 25.91
CA LYS A 140 17.61 -6.76 24.46
C LYS A 140 19.01 -6.19 24.13
N PRO A 141 19.68 -6.60 23.03
CA PRO A 141 19.22 -7.51 21.99
C PRO A 141 19.53 -9.01 22.26
N ASP A 142 19.90 -9.41 23.48
CA ASP A 142 20.28 -10.79 23.75
C ASP A 142 19.11 -11.74 23.47
N MET A 143 19.34 -12.79 22.66
CA MET A 143 18.28 -13.74 22.24
C MET A 143 17.55 -14.39 23.43
N ALA A 144 18.19 -14.44 24.60
CA ALA A 144 17.63 -15.00 25.83
C ALA A 144 16.34 -14.29 26.27
N ILE A 145 16.25 -12.95 26.14
CA ILE A 145 15.08 -12.21 26.59
C ILE A 145 13.83 -12.55 25.77
N TYR A 146 13.95 -12.64 24.44
CA TYR A 146 12.85 -12.96 23.54
C TYR A 146 12.37 -14.41 23.71
N LYS A 147 13.31 -15.35 23.93
CA LYS A 147 13.00 -16.76 24.23
C LYS A 147 12.27 -16.89 25.56
N LYS A 148 12.75 -16.18 26.60
CA LYS A 148 12.12 -16.16 27.93
C LYS A 148 10.73 -15.51 27.87
N PHE A 149 10.58 -14.41 27.12
CA PHE A 149 9.30 -13.77 26.85
C PHE A 149 8.31 -14.74 26.21
N SER A 150 8.68 -15.35 25.07
CA SER A 150 7.81 -16.28 24.33
C SER A 150 7.37 -17.48 25.19
N LYS A 151 8.28 -18.00 26.02
CA LYS A 151 7.99 -19.07 26.98
C LYS A 151 7.02 -18.62 28.07
N HIS A 152 7.16 -17.40 28.58
CA HIS A 152 6.30 -16.86 29.64
C HIS A 152 4.87 -16.60 29.17
N VAL A 153 4.71 -16.00 27.99
CA VAL A 153 3.37 -15.68 27.46
C VAL A 153 2.71 -16.84 26.73
N HIS A 154 3.43 -17.95 26.50
CA HIS A 154 2.99 -19.11 25.73
C HIS A 154 2.54 -18.76 24.30
N VAL A 155 3.26 -17.83 23.65
CA VAL A 155 3.00 -17.37 22.28
C VAL A 155 4.23 -17.66 21.41
N SER A 156 4.03 -18.20 20.21
CA SER A 156 5.15 -18.46 19.29
C SER A 156 5.70 -17.16 18.72
N ALA A 157 7.01 -17.06 18.54
CA ALA A 157 7.66 -15.91 17.92
C ALA A 157 7.04 -15.56 16.55
N SER A 158 6.68 -16.56 15.74
CA SER A 158 6.01 -16.40 14.43
C SER A 158 4.63 -15.74 14.49
N SER A 159 3.99 -15.71 15.66
CA SER A 159 2.70 -15.05 15.90
C SER A 159 2.84 -13.69 16.60
N CYS A 160 4.07 -13.23 16.82
CA CYS A 160 4.39 -11.96 17.45
C CYS A 160 4.89 -10.93 16.45
N ILE A 161 4.44 -9.68 16.62
CA ILE A 161 5.03 -8.49 16.02
C ILE A 161 5.84 -7.80 17.10
N PHE A 162 7.13 -7.50 16.83
CA PHE A 162 7.99 -6.78 17.77
C PHE A 162 8.35 -5.41 17.21
N VAL A 163 8.18 -4.37 18.02
CA VAL A 163 8.37 -2.97 17.65
C VAL A 163 9.35 -2.31 18.61
N ASP A 164 10.43 -1.74 18.07
CA ASP A 164 11.51 -1.12 18.86
C ASP A 164 12.19 -0.04 18.02
N ASP A 165 12.76 1.00 18.65
CA ASP A 165 13.47 2.06 17.94
C ASP A 165 14.87 1.62 17.48
N LYS A 166 15.44 0.58 18.09
CA LYS A 166 16.80 0.10 17.80
C LYS A 166 16.80 -1.06 16.81
N VAL A 167 17.60 -0.93 15.75
CA VAL A 167 17.71 -1.92 14.67
C VAL A 167 18.23 -3.26 15.19
N GLU A 168 19.20 -3.25 16.11
CA GLU A 168 19.78 -4.45 16.71
C GLU A 168 18.77 -5.26 17.52
N ASN A 169 17.84 -4.59 18.23
CA ASN A 169 16.76 -5.24 18.96
C ASN A 169 15.79 -5.91 17.99
N VAL A 170 15.34 -5.16 16.97
CA VAL A 170 14.42 -5.66 15.94
C VAL A 170 15.02 -6.85 15.18
N THR A 171 16.30 -6.76 14.81
CA THR A 171 17.01 -7.82 14.07
C THR A 171 17.12 -9.09 14.90
N ALA A 172 17.46 -8.98 16.19
CA ALA A 172 17.54 -10.13 17.09
C ALA A 172 16.18 -10.83 17.27
N ALA A 173 15.09 -10.06 17.38
CA ALA A 173 13.74 -10.62 17.43
C ALA A 173 13.36 -11.32 16.11
N GLN A 174 13.64 -10.69 14.96
CA GLN A 174 13.38 -11.29 13.64
C GLN A 174 14.11 -12.61 13.43
N ALA A 175 15.38 -12.70 13.87
CA ALA A 175 16.16 -13.93 13.81
C ALA A 175 15.52 -15.11 14.58
N LEU A 176 14.63 -14.82 15.52
CA LEU A 176 13.88 -15.82 16.28
C LEU A 176 12.47 -16.08 15.72
N GLY A 177 12.08 -15.40 14.64
CA GLY A 177 10.81 -15.59 13.93
C GLY A 177 9.76 -14.52 14.16
N PHE A 178 10.04 -13.46 14.93
CA PHE A 178 9.12 -12.33 15.09
C PHE A 178 8.98 -11.55 13.78
N LYS A 179 7.80 -10.95 13.54
CA LYS A 179 7.72 -9.83 12.59
C LYS A 179 8.31 -8.59 13.27
N GLY A 180 9.55 -8.25 12.94
CA GLY A 180 10.19 -7.05 13.48
C GLY A 180 9.81 -5.79 12.70
N ILE A 181 9.59 -4.70 13.42
CA ILE A 181 9.32 -3.36 12.90
C ILE A 181 10.25 -2.38 13.62
N VAL A 182 11.11 -1.68 12.87
CA VAL A 182 11.86 -0.55 13.41
C VAL A 182 10.91 0.64 13.50
N PHE A 183 10.70 1.13 14.71
CA PHE A 183 9.83 2.28 14.94
C PHE A 183 10.43 3.54 14.33
N LYS A 184 9.61 4.28 13.58
CA LYS A 184 9.99 5.56 12.94
C LYS A 184 9.06 6.68 13.36
N ASP A 185 7.77 6.42 13.20
CA ASP A 185 6.69 7.35 13.50
C ASP A 185 5.38 6.60 13.74
N ASN A 186 4.43 7.28 14.37
CA ASN A 186 3.14 6.70 14.76
C ASN A 186 2.30 6.27 13.54
N GLU A 187 2.27 7.08 12.48
CA GLU A 187 1.40 6.87 11.31
C GLU A 187 1.81 5.61 10.55
N SER A 188 3.11 5.47 10.25
CA SER A 188 3.70 4.31 9.61
C SER A 188 3.46 3.04 10.44
N LEU A 189 3.71 3.10 11.76
CA LEU A 189 3.51 1.94 12.64
C LEU A 189 2.04 1.48 12.63
N VAL A 190 1.10 2.40 12.85
CA VAL A 190 -0.33 2.08 12.92
C VAL A 190 -0.80 1.45 11.61
N ARG A 191 -0.38 2.00 10.46
CA ARG A 191 -0.68 1.42 9.14
C ARG A 191 -0.13 0.00 9.00
N ILE A 192 1.14 -0.22 9.35
CA ILE A 192 1.78 -1.55 9.28
C ILE A 192 1.04 -2.55 10.18
N LEU A 193 0.65 -2.14 11.39
CA LEU A 193 -0.10 -3.01 12.31
C LEU A 193 -1.49 -3.33 11.76
N HIS A 194 -2.22 -2.37 11.19
CA HIS A 194 -3.49 -2.67 10.52
C HIS A 194 -3.32 -3.65 9.34
N ASN A 195 -2.25 -3.51 8.56
CA ASN A 195 -1.96 -4.40 7.42
C ASN A 195 -1.55 -5.80 7.87
N ALA A 196 -0.86 -5.92 9.01
CA ALA A 196 -0.47 -7.21 9.58
C ALA A 196 -1.65 -7.94 10.26
N LEU A 197 -2.56 -7.20 10.90
CA LEU A 197 -3.61 -7.78 11.75
C LEU A 197 -4.98 -7.88 11.06
N GLY A 198 -5.26 -7.02 10.09
CA GLY A 198 -6.55 -6.95 9.42
C GLY A 198 -6.61 -7.76 8.14
N ASP A 199 -7.80 -8.28 7.80
CA ASP A 199 -8.04 -8.85 6.49
C ASP A 199 -8.06 -7.73 5.42
N PRO A 200 -7.13 -7.73 4.46
CA PRO A 200 -7.01 -6.64 3.49
C PRO A 200 -8.22 -6.54 2.57
N VAL A 201 -8.87 -7.67 2.24
CA VAL A 201 -10.07 -7.71 1.38
C VAL A 201 -11.25 -7.03 2.08
N SER A 202 -11.54 -7.43 3.32
CA SER A 202 -12.62 -6.83 4.12
C SER A 202 -12.40 -5.33 4.35
N ARG A 203 -11.16 -4.91 4.63
CA ARG A 203 -10.82 -3.50 4.80
C ARG A 203 -11.05 -2.68 3.52
N ALA A 204 -10.60 -3.19 2.38
CA ALA A 204 -10.81 -2.54 1.09
C ALA A 204 -12.31 -2.46 0.73
N GLN A 205 -13.07 -3.52 0.97
CA GLN A 205 -14.51 -3.51 0.73
C GLN A 205 -15.24 -2.49 1.61
N ARG A 206 -14.86 -2.36 2.89
CA ARG A 206 -15.41 -1.31 3.77
C ARG A 206 -15.13 0.10 3.21
N PHE A 207 -13.89 0.37 2.78
CA PHE A 207 -13.54 1.65 2.15
C PHE A 207 -14.43 1.92 0.93
N LEU A 208 -14.54 0.96 0.00
CA LEU A 208 -15.33 1.13 -1.21
C LEU A 208 -16.81 1.39 -0.87
N ASN A 209 -17.39 0.62 0.05
CA ASN A 209 -18.79 0.76 0.44
C ASN A 209 -19.08 2.12 1.12
N GLN A 210 -18.19 2.58 2.01
CA GLN A 210 -18.32 3.88 2.68
C GLN A 210 -18.23 5.06 1.69
N ASN A 211 -17.51 4.86 0.59
CA ASN A 211 -17.30 5.85 -0.46
C ASN A 211 -18.16 5.61 -1.71
N ALA A 212 -19.11 4.68 -1.66
CA ALA A 212 -19.97 4.32 -2.79
C ALA A 212 -20.61 5.58 -3.41
N LYS A 213 -20.59 5.64 -4.74
CA LYS A 213 -21.13 6.74 -5.56
C LYS A 213 -20.45 8.10 -5.37
N LYS A 214 -19.32 8.16 -4.64
CA LYS A 214 -18.53 9.39 -4.39
C LYS A 214 -17.10 9.33 -4.93
N MET A 215 -16.68 8.18 -5.48
CA MET A 215 -15.30 7.91 -5.90
C MET A 215 -14.94 8.50 -7.27
N PHE A 216 -15.23 9.78 -7.49
CA PHE A 216 -14.83 10.48 -8.71
C PHE A 216 -13.32 10.78 -8.73
N CYS A 217 -12.79 11.11 -9.89
CA CYS A 217 -11.38 11.49 -9.99
C CYS A 217 -11.10 12.86 -9.36
N THR A 218 -9.84 13.07 -8.97
CA THR A 218 -9.29 14.34 -8.51
C THR A 218 -8.22 14.80 -9.50
N LEU A 219 -8.30 16.05 -9.93
CA LEU A 219 -7.28 16.70 -10.75
C LEU A 219 -6.07 17.06 -9.88
N SER A 220 -4.88 17.19 -10.47
CA SER A 220 -3.69 17.67 -9.76
C SER A 220 -3.80 19.12 -9.24
N THR A 221 -4.86 19.84 -9.61
CA THR A 221 -5.26 21.14 -9.03
C THR A 221 -6.11 21.00 -7.76
N GLY A 222 -6.45 19.79 -7.33
CA GLY A 222 -7.31 19.50 -6.18
C GLY A 222 -8.81 19.47 -6.48
N GLN A 223 -9.21 19.83 -7.70
CA GLN A 223 -10.63 19.83 -8.10
C GLN A 223 -11.12 18.41 -8.40
N MET A 224 -12.35 18.11 -7.98
CA MET A 224 -13.04 16.88 -8.36
C MET A 224 -13.45 16.93 -9.84
N GLN A 225 -13.34 15.80 -10.53
CA GLN A 225 -13.74 15.61 -11.92
C GLN A 225 -14.74 14.44 -12.00
N PRO A 226 -16.05 14.72 -12.11
CA PRO A 226 -17.03 13.72 -12.49
C PRO A 226 -16.69 13.14 -13.86
N ASP A 227 -16.63 11.80 -13.94
CA ASP A 227 -16.19 11.09 -15.14
C ASP A 227 -16.81 9.68 -15.16
N ASN A 228 -17.06 9.14 -16.35
CA ASN A 228 -17.57 7.78 -16.56
C ASN A 228 -16.45 6.74 -16.57
N TYR A 229 -15.25 7.11 -17.00
CA TYR A 229 -14.20 6.14 -17.31
C TYR A 229 -13.63 5.49 -16.03
N SER A 230 -13.32 6.26 -15.00
CA SER A 230 -12.88 5.77 -13.69
C SER A 230 -13.94 4.91 -13.03
N GLN A 231 -15.22 5.26 -13.20
CA GLN A 231 -16.36 4.52 -12.66
C GLN A 231 -16.49 3.16 -13.35
N LEU A 232 -16.28 3.09 -14.67
CA LEU A 232 -16.20 1.84 -15.40
C LEU A 232 -14.99 0.99 -14.97
N VAL A 233 -13.82 1.59 -14.69
CA VAL A 233 -12.66 0.85 -14.19
C VAL A 233 -12.90 0.28 -12.79
N ILE A 234 -13.57 1.04 -11.91
CA ILE A 234 -14.02 0.54 -10.59
C ILE A 234 -14.94 -0.66 -10.80
N LEU A 235 -15.98 -0.51 -11.62
CA LEU A 235 -16.95 -1.57 -11.90
C LEU A 235 -16.28 -2.82 -12.49
N GLN A 236 -15.32 -2.68 -13.41
CA GLN A 236 -14.58 -3.80 -13.99
C GLN A 236 -13.86 -4.62 -12.91
N ASN A 237 -13.37 -3.97 -11.86
CA ASN A 237 -12.55 -4.61 -10.83
C ASN A 237 -13.35 -5.07 -9.60
N THR A 238 -14.56 -4.53 -9.39
CA THR A 238 -15.41 -4.92 -8.25
C THR A 238 -16.56 -5.83 -8.66
N GLY A 239 -17.07 -5.69 -9.88
CA GLY A 239 -18.35 -6.28 -10.31
C GLY A 239 -19.57 -5.66 -9.63
N ASP A 240 -19.38 -4.59 -8.84
CA ASP A 240 -20.40 -4.04 -7.96
C ASP A 240 -20.92 -2.71 -8.51
N ARG A 241 -22.17 -2.74 -8.99
CA ARG A 241 -22.85 -1.58 -9.58
C ARG A 241 -23.24 -0.53 -8.55
N ASP A 242 -23.42 -0.90 -7.28
CA ASP A 242 -23.84 0.02 -6.23
C ASP A 242 -22.72 0.99 -5.82
N LEU A 243 -21.47 0.67 -6.17
CA LEU A 243 -20.31 1.52 -5.90
C LEU A 243 -20.18 2.72 -6.84
N VAL A 244 -20.80 2.68 -8.02
CA VAL A 244 -20.48 3.60 -9.13
C VAL A 244 -21.67 4.43 -9.57
N VAL A 245 -21.38 5.58 -10.18
CA VAL A 245 -22.38 6.40 -10.88
C VAL A 245 -21.95 6.50 -12.33
N LEU A 246 -22.81 6.09 -13.25
CA LEU A 246 -22.60 6.24 -14.70
C LEU A 246 -23.68 7.13 -15.28
N GLU A 247 -23.31 8.03 -16.18
CA GLU A 247 -24.21 8.91 -16.91
C GLU A 247 -23.99 8.71 -18.40
N ASN A 248 -24.97 8.10 -19.06
CA ASN A 248 -24.98 7.98 -20.50
C ASN A 248 -26.38 7.59 -21.00
N GLU A 249 -26.79 8.20 -22.11
CA GLU A 249 -28.11 8.00 -22.73
C GLU A 249 -28.02 7.41 -24.15
N ARG A 250 -26.81 7.08 -24.63
CA ARG A 250 -26.55 6.75 -26.05
C ARG A 250 -25.65 5.51 -26.20
N TYR A 251 -25.44 5.07 -27.44
CA TYR A 251 -24.51 3.97 -27.74
C TYR A 251 -23.04 4.44 -27.82
N THR A 252 -22.76 5.74 -27.77
CA THR A 252 -21.42 6.30 -27.59
C THR A 252 -21.30 6.93 -26.23
N TRP A 253 -20.12 6.85 -25.63
CA TRP A 253 -19.87 7.32 -24.27
C TRP A 253 -18.83 8.43 -24.25
N ASN A 254 -19.02 9.36 -23.32
CA ASN A 254 -18.07 10.41 -23.01
C ASN A 254 -17.30 10.09 -21.73
N TYR A 255 -16.00 10.40 -21.71
CA TYR A 255 -15.19 10.44 -20.50
C TYR A 255 -15.86 11.26 -19.39
N PHE A 256 -16.38 12.46 -19.70
CA PHE A 256 -16.96 13.38 -18.72
C PHE A 256 -18.42 13.03 -18.40
N GLN A 257 -18.83 13.30 -17.16
CA GLN A 257 -20.24 13.38 -16.77
C GLN A 257 -20.73 14.83 -16.84
N GLY A 258 -22.03 15.02 -17.09
CA GLY A 258 -22.62 16.32 -17.38
C GLY A 258 -22.04 17.00 -18.62
N LYS A 259 -21.77 18.31 -18.54
CA LYS A 259 -21.25 19.07 -19.68
C LYS A 259 -19.78 18.71 -19.94
N PRO A 260 -19.42 18.14 -21.12
CA PRO A 260 -18.05 17.67 -21.39
C PRO A 260 -17.14 18.84 -21.81
N THR A 261 -17.20 19.95 -21.08
CA THR A 261 -16.38 21.15 -21.33
C THR A 261 -15.32 21.26 -20.25
N PHE A 262 -14.07 21.19 -20.66
CA PHE A 262 -12.92 21.41 -19.78
C PHE A 262 -12.04 22.52 -20.35
N ALA A 263 -11.71 23.51 -19.52
CA ALA A 263 -10.90 24.67 -19.90
C ALA A 263 -11.33 25.36 -21.21
N GLY A 264 -12.65 25.56 -21.39
CA GLY A 264 -13.23 26.21 -22.56
C GLY A 264 -13.32 25.34 -23.83
N THR A 265 -12.87 24.08 -23.77
CA THR A 265 -12.98 23.13 -24.87
C THR A 265 -14.06 22.10 -24.57
N THR A 266 -15.03 21.94 -25.48
CA THR A 266 -15.99 20.83 -25.44
C THR A 266 -15.40 19.59 -26.10
N TYR A 267 -15.42 18.47 -25.39
CA TYR A 267 -14.88 17.19 -25.83
C TYR A 267 -16.01 16.29 -26.35
N PRO A 268 -15.87 15.69 -27.54
CA PRO A 268 -16.84 14.73 -28.04
C PRO A 268 -16.74 13.41 -27.27
N ASP A 269 -17.69 12.51 -27.50
CA ASP A 269 -17.59 11.12 -27.08
C ASP A 269 -16.32 10.46 -27.64
N ASP A 270 -15.86 9.43 -26.95
CA ASP A 270 -14.54 8.87 -27.16
C ASP A 270 -14.55 7.35 -27.28
N SER A 271 -13.57 6.84 -28.02
CA SER A 271 -13.43 5.41 -28.31
C SER A 271 -13.09 4.59 -27.07
N ASP A 272 -12.45 5.17 -26.05
CA ASP A 272 -11.97 4.45 -24.87
C ASP A 272 -13.14 4.14 -23.93
N THR A 273 -13.87 5.17 -23.51
CA THR A 273 -15.05 5.05 -22.64
C THR A 273 -16.15 4.22 -23.33
N THR A 274 -16.33 4.43 -24.64
CA THR A 274 -17.28 3.62 -25.42
C THR A 274 -16.86 2.15 -25.46
N SER A 275 -15.59 1.85 -25.76
CA SER A 275 -15.17 0.45 -25.87
C SER A 275 -15.15 -0.27 -24.52
N LEU A 276 -14.74 0.42 -23.45
CA LEU A 276 -14.73 -0.16 -22.10
C LEU A 276 -16.16 -0.46 -21.63
N SER A 277 -17.10 0.48 -21.76
CA SER A 277 -18.49 0.27 -21.38
C SER A 277 -19.12 -0.89 -22.14
N MET A 278 -18.94 -0.96 -23.46
CA MET A 278 -19.46 -2.03 -24.32
C MET A 278 -18.87 -3.42 -24.01
N ALA A 279 -17.68 -3.45 -23.40
CA ALA A 279 -16.99 -4.67 -23.02
C ALA A 279 -17.37 -5.20 -21.63
N ILE A 280 -17.78 -4.33 -20.69
CA ILE A 280 -17.97 -4.72 -19.29
C ILE A 280 -19.42 -4.59 -18.79
N LEU A 281 -20.24 -3.75 -19.41
CA LEU A 281 -21.63 -3.59 -18.99
C LEU A 281 -22.48 -4.75 -19.49
N GLU A 282 -23.25 -5.33 -18.57
CA GLU A 282 -24.20 -6.38 -18.86
C GLU A 282 -25.48 -5.83 -19.52
N GLY A 283 -26.16 -6.66 -20.29
CA GLY A 283 -27.47 -6.32 -20.87
C GLY A 283 -27.47 -5.31 -22.01
N ILE A 284 -26.30 -4.84 -22.49
CA ILE A 284 -26.25 -3.94 -23.65
C ILE A 284 -26.74 -4.69 -24.92
N PRO A 285 -27.76 -4.16 -25.64
CA PRO A 285 -28.21 -4.75 -26.89
C PRO A 285 -27.10 -4.85 -27.94
N VAL A 286 -27.08 -5.96 -28.69
CA VAL A 286 -26.10 -6.15 -29.79
C VAL A 286 -26.20 -5.02 -30.82
N ALA A 287 -27.40 -4.50 -31.08
CA ALA A 287 -27.61 -3.36 -31.97
C ALA A 287 -26.82 -2.11 -31.53
N ASP A 288 -26.75 -1.83 -30.23
CA ASP A 288 -25.99 -0.70 -29.69
C ASP A 288 -24.48 -0.94 -29.80
N LYS A 289 -24.03 -2.17 -29.55
CA LYS A 289 -22.61 -2.55 -29.79
C LYS A 289 -22.22 -2.39 -31.26
N VAL A 290 -23.12 -2.75 -32.18
CA VAL A 290 -22.93 -2.57 -33.62
C VAL A 290 -22.85 -1.08 -33.98
N GLN A 291 -23.73 -0.23 -33.45
CA GLN A 291 -23.68 1.21 -33.67
C GLN A 291 -22.38 1.83 -33.13
N ALA A 292 -21.94 1.42 -31.94
CA ALA A 292 -20.67 1.86 -31.36
C ALA A 292 -19.46 1.44 -32.21
N ARG A 293 -19.44 0.19 -32.68
CA ARG A 293 -18.44 -0.34 -33.62
C ARG A 293 -18.36 0.49 -34.89
N ASP A 294 -19.51 0.73 -35.53
CA ASP A 294 -19.55 1.47 -36.80
C ASP A 294 -19.13 2.92 -36.61
N LYS A 295 -19.44 3.52 -35.45
CA LYS A 295 -18.93 4.84 -35.09
C LYS A 295 -17.40 4.86 -34.98
N ILE A 296 -16.80 3.87 -34.33
CA ILE A 296 -15.34 3.73 -34.22
C ILE A 296 -14.71 3.58 -35.62
N LEU A 297 -15.27 2.69 -36.46
CA LEU A 297 -14.78 2.45 -37.83
C LEU A 297 -14.89 3.69 -38.74
N SER A 298 -15.83 4.60 -38.46
CA SER A 298 -15.95 5.87 -39.19
C SER A 298 -14.82 6.87 -38.90
N ASN A 299 -13.96 6.58 -37.93
CA ASN A 299 -12.98 7.52 -37.40
C ASN A 299 -11.64 6.83 -37.05
N LEU A 300 -11.00 6.32 -38.10
CA LEU A 300 -9.68 5.68 -38.07
C LEU A 300 -8.59 6.63 -38.60
N SER A 301 -7.34 6.34 -38.26
CA SER A 301 -6.15 6.94 -38.85
C SER A 301 -5.96 6.47 -40.31
N PRO A 302 -5.07 7.13 -41.07
CA PRO A 302 -4.66 6.63 -42.39
C PRO A 302 -4.15 5.18 -42.38
N ASP A 303 -3.54 4.74 -41.26
CA ASP A 303 -3.06 3.37 -41.06
C ASP A 303 -4.17 2.39 -40.59
N GLY A 304 -5.42 2.84 -40.55
CA GLY A 304 -6.56 2.03 -40.09
C GLY A 304 -6.61 1.81 -38.58
N LEU A 305 -5.90 2.63 -37.78
CA LEU A 305 -5.90 2.53 -36.32
C LEU A 305 -6.96 3.46 -35.70
N PRO A 306 -7.71 3.05 -34.69
CA PRO A 306 -8.76 3.86 -34.09
C PRO A 306 -8.20 5.11 -33.39
N TYR A 307 -8.79 6.27 -33.70
CA TYR A 307 -8.51 7.51 -32.96
C TYR A 307 -9.27 7.57 -31.64
N CYS A 308 -8.79 8.42 -30.73
CA CYS A 308 -9.32 8.56 -29.38
C CYS A 308 -10.72 9.16 -29.35
N TRP A 309 -10.97 10.20 -30.15
CA TRP A 309 -12.20 11.01 -30.09
C TRP A 309 -13.04 10.78 -31.33
N PHE A 310 -14.37 10.73 -31.20
CA PHE A 310 -15.30 10.68 -32.33
C PHE A 310 -15.44 12.03 -33.05
N SER A 311 -14.32 12.59 -33.48
CA SER A 311 -14.23 13.87 -34.18
C SER A 311 -13.07 13.87 -35.19
N LYS A 312 -13.42 14.14 -36.46
CA LYS A 312 -12.47 14.28 -37.56
C LYS A 312 -11.54 15.49 -37.41
N THR A 313 -11.95 16.50 -36.64
CA THR A 313 -11.13 17.69 -36.38
C THR A 313 -10.18 17.52 -35.18
N ARG A 314 -10.23 16.37 -34.50
CA ARG A 314 -9.36 16.03 -33.36
C ARG A 314 -8.74 14.63 -33.54
N PRO A 315 -7.92 14.41 -34.59
CA PRO A 315 -7.27 13.12 -34.87
C PRO A 315 -6.17 12.86 -33.84
N ARG A 316 -6.54 12.41 -32.65
CA ARG A 316 -5.62 12.06 -31.58
C ARG A 316 -5.49 10.55 -31.51
N PHE A 317 -4.26 10.09 -31.37
CA PHE A 317 -3.93 8.68 -31.24
C PHE A 317 -3.35 8.38 -29.85
N CYS A 318 -3.69 7.21 -29.33
CA CYS A 318 -3.17 6.63 -28.09
C CYS A 318 -3.23 5.11 -28.22
N HIS A 319 -2.09 4.43 -28.04
CA HIS A 319 -2.04 2.99 -28.21
C HIS A 319 -2.76 2.21 -27.09
N CYS A 320 -2.90 2.76 -25.89
CA CYS A 320 -3.73 2.15 -24.84
C CYS A 320 -5.22 2.19 -25.23
N ILE A 321 -5.70 3.31 -25.76
CA ILE A 321 -7.09 3.43 -26.28
C ILE A 321 -7.28 2.47 -27.47
N CYS A 322 -6.29 2.39 -28.36
CA CYS A 322 -6.28 1.43 -29.46
C CYS A 322 -6.41 -0.02 -28.94
N ALA A 323 -5.70 -0.37 -27.87
CA ALA A 323 -5.82 -1.68 -27.21
C ALA A 323 -7.21 -1.90 -26.58
N THR A 324 -7.81 -0.89 -25.94
CA THR A 324 -9.18 -0.97 -25.38
C THR A 324 -10.20 -1.24 -26.49
N VAL A 325 -10.09 -0.53 -27.62
CA VAL A 325 -10.93 -0.74 -28.81
C VAL A 325 -10.73 -2.14 -29.37
N PHE A 326 -9.48 -2.57 -29.55
CA PHE A 326 -9.18 -3.90 -30.07
C PHE A 326 -9.77 -4.99 -29.18
N ARG A 327 -9.66 -4.84 -27.85
CA ARG A 327 -10.30 -5.75 -26.88
C ARG A 327 -11.81 -5.83 -27.13
N PHE A 328 -12.49 -4.69 -27.25
CA PHE A 328 -13.94 -4.67 -27.55
C PHE A 328 -14.28 -5.37 -28.87
N PHE A 329 -13.47 -5.19 -29.91
CA PHE A 329 -13.70 -5.82 -31.21
C PHE A 329 -13.49 -7.35 -31.14
N VAL A 330 -12.40 -7.81 -30.53
CA VAL A 330 -12.07 -9.24 -30.46
C VAL A 330 -13.08 -10.02 -29.62
N ILE A 331 -13.53 -9.49 -28.47
CA ILE A 331 -14.53 -10.19 -27.64
C ILE A 331 -15.90 -10.32 -28.33
N ASN A 332 -16.17 -9.53 -29.37
CA ASN A 332 -17.37 -9.60 -30.20
C ASN A 332 -17.08 -10.18 -31.60
N GLU A 333 -15.90 -10.75 -31.83
CA GLU A 333 -15.51 -11.41 -33.08
C GLU A 333 -15.51 -10.48 -34.31
N TRP A 334 -15.09 -9.22 -34.14
CA TRP A 334 -15.02 -8.19 -35.19
C TRP A 334 -13.59 -7.75 -35.53
N GLN A 335 -12.58 -8.48 -35.07
CA GLN A 335 -11.16 -8.12 -35.24
C GLN A 335 -10.72 -7.98 -36.71
N ASP A 336 -11.38 -8.69 -37.63
CA ASP A 336 -11.21 -8.62 -39.08
C ASP A 336 -11.48 -7.22 -39.65
N LYS A 337 -12.30 -6.42 -38.96
CA LYS A 337 -12.59 -5.02 -39.35
C LYS A 337 -11.48 -4.05 -38.99
N LEU A 338 -10.47 -4.48 -38.23
CA LEU A 338 -9.30 -3.70 -37.81
C LEU A 338 -7.99 -4.44 -38.15
N PRO A 339 -7.72 -4.76 -39.44
CA PRO A 339 -6.70 -5.73 -39.85
C PRO A 339 -5.25 -5.35 -39.46
N GLY A 340 -4.96 -4.07 -39.20
CA GLY A 340 -3.63 -3.60 -38.79
C GLY A 340 -3.40 -3.52 -37.27
N VAL A 341 -4.47 -3.56 -36.46
CA VAL A 341 -4.37 -3.27 -35.02
C VAL A 341 -3.64 -4.38 -34.26
N TYR A 342 -3.90 -5.64 -34.60
CA TYR A 342 -3.24 -6.78 -33.95
C TYR A 342 -1.72 -6.73 -34.09
N GLU A 343 -1.24 -6.54 -35.32
CA GLU A 343 0.19 -6.51 -35.61
C GLU A 343 0.85 -5.29 -34.99
N PHE A 344 0.21 -4.12 -35.05
CA PHE A 344 0.70 -2.92 -34.36
C PHE A 344 0.89 -3.13 -32.85
N LEU A 345 -0.11 -3.73 -32.17
CA LEU A 345 -0.03 -4.02 -30.74
C LEU A 345 1.07 -5.06 -30.43
N CYS A 346 1.24 -6.07 -31.28
CA CYS A 346 2.34 -7.03 -31.13
C CYS A 346 3.71 -6.36 -31.30
N GLN A 347 3.87 -5.47 -32.28
CA GLN A 347 5.12 -4.74 -32.50
C GLN A 347 5.49 -3.84 -31.32
N LEU A 348 4.51 -3.19 -30.69
CA LEU A 348 4.74 -2.43 -29.46
C LEU A 348 5.30 -3.31 -28.34
N LEU A 349 4.77 -4.52 -28.19
CA LEU A 349 5.27 -5.49 -27.22
C LEU A 349 6.68 -5.94 -27.62
N GLU A 350 6.89 -6.42 -28.84
CA GLU A 350 8.19 -6.92 -29.36
C GLU A 350 9.32 -5.91 -29.17
N THR A 351 9.09 -4.66 -29.55
CA THR A 351 10.09 -3.60 -29.50
C THR A 351 10.22 -2.94 -28.12
N ARG A 352 9.34 -3.30 -27.18
CA ARG A 352 9.18 -2.64 -25.87
C ARG A 352 8.88 -1.14 -25.96
N ALA A 353 8.43 -0.64 -27.12
CA ALA A 353 8.11 0.78 -27.31
C ALA A 353 7.02 1.28 -26.35
N TYR A 354 6.14 0.39 -25.85
CA TYR A 354 5.12 0.72 -24.86
C TYR A 354 5.69 1.24 -23.52
N LEU A 355 6.98 0.98 -23.21
CA LEU A 355 7.63 1.42 -21.98
C LEU A 355 7.66 2.94 -21.80
N HIS A 356 7.53 3.70 -22.88
CA HIS A 356 7.42 5.16 -22.84
C HIS A 356 6.07 5.68 -22.30
N GLY A 357 5.13 4.78 -22.00
CA GLY A 357 3.74 5.14 -21.76
C GLY A 357 3.09 5.64 -23.05
N SER A 358 1.90 6.23 -22.93
CA SER A 358 1.13 6.75 -24.05
C SER A 358 0.78 8.21 -23.85
N ARG A 359 0.04 8.79 -24.82
CA ARG A 359 -0.45 10.17 -24.74
C ARG A 359 -1.17 10.53 -23.43
N TYR A 360 -1.92 9.59 -22.88
CA TYR A 360 -2.75 9.81 -21.68
C TYR A 360 -2.28 8.96 -20.50
N TYR A 361 -1.75 7.78 -20.75
CA TYR A 361 -1.36 6.82 -19.71
C TYR A 361 0.16 6.85 -19.51
N GLU A 362 0.62 7.47 -18.42
CA GLU A 362 2.05 7.59 -18.09
C GLU A 362 2.66 6.23 -17.73
N SER A 363 1.93 5.40 -16.98
CA SER A 363 2.38 4.04 -16.66
C SER A 363 2.26 3.12 -17.88
N PRO A 364 3.34 2.44 -18.29
CA PRO A 364 3.32 1.48 -19.40
C PRO A 364 2.52 0.21 -19.06
N ASP A 365 2.29 -0.04 -17.77
CA ASP A 365 1.60 -1.23 -17.27
C ASP A 365 0.10 -1.23 -17.66
N TRP A 366 -0.46 -0.08 -18.07
CA TRP A 366 -1.82 0.00 -18.63
C TRP A 366 -2.00 -0.83 -19.89
N LEU A 367 -1.03 -0.81 -20.81
CA LEU A 367 -1.12 -1.58 -22.04
C LEU A 367 -1.14 -3.09 -21.73
N LEU A 368 -0.25 -3.53 -20.83
CA LEU A 368 -0.17 -4.93 -20.42
C LEU A 368 -1.45 -5.37 -19.70
N TYR A 369 -2.02 -4.52 -18.86
CA TYR A 369 -3.29 -4.76 -18.18
C TYR A 369 -4.44 -4.99 -19.16
N ILE A 370 -4.61 -4.10 -20.14
CA ILE A 370 -5.68 -4.20 -21.14
C ILE A 370 -5.53 -5.46 -22.00
N LEU A 371 -4.33 -5.74 -22.50
CA LEU A 371 -4.09 -6.87 -23.41
C LEU A 371 -4.10 -8.22 -22.67
N SER A 372 -3.68 -8.26 -21.40
CA SER A 372 -3.79 -9.48 -20.58
C SER A 372 -5.24 -9.81 -20.26
N ASP A 373 -6.09 -8.82 -19.98
CA ASP A 373 -7.53 -9.01 -19.82
C ASP A 373 -8.19 -9.53 -21.11
N LEU A 374 -7.82 -8.99 -22.27
CA LEU A 374 -8.25 -9.53 -23.57
C LEU A 374 -7.89 -11.02 -23.71
N CYS A 375 -6.63 -11.38 -23.45
CA CYS A 375 -6.17 -12.75 -23.58
C CYS A 375 -6.91 -13.70 -22.61
N ALA A 376 -7.22 -13.24 -21.40
CA ALA A 376 -7.98 -14.01 -20.42
C ALA A 376 -9.45 -14.21 -20.82
N ARG A 377 -10.09 -13.24 -21.50
CA ARG A 377 -11.46 -13.35 -22.00
C ARG A 377 -11.61 -14.26 -23.22
N ARG A 378 -10.51 -14.50 -23.94
CA ARG A 378 -10.45 -15.38 -25.10
C ARG A 378 -9.32 -16.39 -24.92
N PRO A 379 -9.34 -17.27 -23.91
CA PRO A 379 -8.16 -18.06 -23.51
C PRO A 379 -7.68 -19.03 -24.60
N SER A 380 -8.60 -19.54 -25.42
CA SER A 380 -8.33 -20.56 -26.45
C SER A 380 -8.22 -19.99 -27.88
N ASP A 381 -8.30 -18.67 -28.06
CA ASP A 381 -8.25 -18.08 -29.40
C ASP A 381 -6.83 -18.18 -29.99
N PRO A 382 -6.61 -18.96 -31.07
CA PRO A 382 -5.28 -19.18 -31.62
C PRO A 382 -4.71 -17.88 -32.23
N ASN A 383 -5.56 -16.95 -32.66
CA ASN A 383 -5.12 -15.70 -33.29
C ASN A 383 -4.41 -14.77 -32.30
N LEU A 384 -4.59 -14.98 -30.99
CA LEU A 384 -3.90 -14.21 -29.94
C LEU A 384 -2.60 -14.90 -29.46
N GLY A 385 -2.17 -16.01 -30.08
CA GLY A 385 -1.02 -16.80 -29.63
C GLY A 385 0.29 -16.00 -29.53
N LYS A 386 0.65 -15.26 -30.59
CA LYS A 386 1.84 -14.37 -30.60
C LYS A 386 1.74 -13.32 -29.48
N MET A 387 0.60 -12.64 -29.36
CA MET A 387 0.36 -11.65 -28.30
C MET A 387 0.51 -12.23 -26.89
N ARG A 388 -0.06 -13.40 -26.60
CA ARG A 388 0.08 -14.06 -25.28
C ARG A 388 1.55 -14.34 -24.94
N ASN A 389 2.31 -14.88 -25.88
CA ASN A 389 3.72 -15.18 -25.67
C ASN A 389 4.52 -13.90 -25.36
N LEU A 390 4.29 -12.84 -26.14
CA LEU A 390 4.93 -11.54 -25.92
C LEU A 390 4.55 -10.91 -24.57
N LEU A 391 3.28 -11.00 -24.18
CA LEU A 391 2.80 -10.52 -22.89
C LEU A 391 3.44 -11.27 -21.72
N VAL A 392 3.58 -12.60 -21.81
CA VAL A 392 4.28 -13.38 -20.78
C VAL A 392 5.71 -12.88 -20.58
N THR A 393 6.46 -12.70 -21.68
CA THR A 393 7.83 -12.17 -21.61
C THR A 393 7.87 -10.75 -21.04
N CYS A 394 7.05 -9.84 -21.57
CA CYS A 394 6.96 -8.46 -21.07
C CYS A 394 6.59 -8.40 -19.59
N MET A 395 5.65 -9.25 -19.16
CA MET A 395 5.23 -9.29 -17.77
C MET A 395 6.36 -9.78 -16.87
N GLN A 396 7.04 -10.88 -17.21
CA GLN A 396 8.17 -11.40 -16.42
C GLN A 396 9.29 -10.37 -16.22
N GLU A 397 9.60 -9.56 -17.25
CA GLU A 397 10.56 -8.46 -17.16
C GLU A 397 10.12 -7.35 -16.20
N ARG A 398 8.81 -7.09 -16.11
CA ARG A 398 8.26 -5.96 -15.34
C ARG A 398 7.82 -6.30 -13.92
N MET A 399 7.60 -7.57 -13.57
CA MET A 399 7.18 -7.94 -12.21
C MET A 399 8.18 -7.43 -11.16
N GLY A 400 7.70 -6.62 -10.22
CA GLY A 400 8.53 -6.02 -9.17
C GLY A 400 9.53 -4.97 -9.65
N CYS A 401 9.37 -4.38 -10.84
CA CYS A 401 10.35 -3.43 -11.39
C CYS A 401 10.32 -2.05 -10.70
N ASN A 402 9.27 -1.72 -9.95
CA ASN A 402 9.15 -0.48 -9.19
C ASN A 402 8.13 -0.61 -8.05
N GLY A 403 8.20 0.28 -7.06
CA GLY A 403 7.27 0.34 -5.92
C GLY A 403 6.00 1.15 -6.15
N ASN A 404 5.62 1.48 -7.40
CA ASN A 404 4.40 2.23 -7.66
C ASN A 404 3.17 1.32 -7.49
N ILE A 405 2.33 1.61 -6.50
CA ILE A 405 1.18 0.78 -6.09
C ILE A 405 0.21 0.49 -7.24
N LEU A 406 -0.21 1.51 -8.01
CA LEU A 406 -1.13 1.32 -9.14
C LEU A 406 -0.53 0.39 -10.20
N SER A 407 0.74 0.61 -10.52
CA SER A 407 1.48 -0.21 -11.48
C SER A 407 1.67 -1.64 -10.97
N ALA A 408 1.98 -1.82 -9.69
CA ALA A 408 2.05 -3.12 -9.05
C ALA A 408 0.70 -3.87 -9.12
N ALA A 409 -0.42 -3.20 -8.82
CA ALA A 409 -1.76 -3.78 -8.93
C ALA A 409 -2.07 -4.22 -10.38
N MET A 410 -1.77 -3.38 -11.38
CA MET A 410 -1.91 -3.74 -12.79
C MET A 410 -1.05 -4.96 -13.16
N ARG A 411 0.19 -5.01 -12.69
CA ARG A 411 1.09 -6.14 -12.97
C ARG A 411 0.64 -7.43 -12.30
N VAL A 412 0.12 -7.39 -11.08
CA VAL A 412 -0.47 -8.57 -10.41
C VAL A 412 -1.68 -9.06 -11.21
N LEU A 413 -2.62 -8.19 -11.55
CA LEU A 413 -3.82 -8.55 -12.31
C LEU A 413 -3.47 -9.13 -13.70
N SER A 414 -2.49 -8.53 -14.37
CA SER A 414 -1.98 -9.00 -15.68
C SER A 414 -1.33 -10.37 -15.55
N ALA A 415 -0.46 -10.56 -14.56
CA ALA A 415 0.19 -11.84 -14.28
C ALA A 415 -0.85 -12.95 -14.04
N GLN A 416 -1.84 -12.69 -13.18
CA GLN A 416 -2.92 -13.64 -12.89
C GLN A 416 -3.73 -13.98 -14.15
N SER A 417 -4.00 -12.99 -15.01
CA SER A 417 -4.72 -13.20 -16.28
C SER A 417 -3.92 -14.04 -17.29
N LEU A 418 -2.60 -14.11 -17.14
CA LEU A 418 -1.69 -14.93 -17.95
C LEU A 418 -1.29 -16.25 -17.25
N GLY A 419 -1.85 -16.56 -16.08
CA GLY A 419 -1.50 -17.76 -15.30
C GLY A 419 -0.13 -17.70 -14.60
N LEU A 420 0.43 -16.51 -14.39
CA LEU A 420 1.71 -16.28 -13.73
C LEU A 420 1.53 -15.88 -12.25
N LYS A 421 2.49 -16.25 -11.39
CA LYS A 421 2.55 -15.79 -10.00
C LYS A 421 3.42 -14.55 -9.87
N ASN A 422 2.91 -13.50 -9.22
CA ASN A 422 3.63 -12.25 -9.00
C ASN A 422 3.61 -11.83 -7.52
N ASN A 423 4.36 -12.55 -6.69
CA ASN A 423 4.38 -12.30 -5.24
C ASN A 423 5.02 -10.95 -4.87
N ARG A 424 5.99 -10.47 -5.65
CA ARG A 424 6.72 -9.22 -5.38
C ARG A 424 5.80 -7.99 -5.48
N ASP A 425 5.03 -7.89 -6.55
CA ASP A 425 4.08 -6.80 -6.69
C ASP A 425 2.88 -6.98 -5.75
N LEU A 426 2.48 -8.23 -5.45
CA LEU A 426 1.41 -8.48 -4.48
C LEU A 426 1.79 -7.99 -3.07
N GLU A 427 3.03 -8.20 -2.65
CA GLU A 427 3.56 -7.65 -1.39
C GLU A 427 3.53 -6.11 -1.42
N THR A 428 3.98 -5.49 -2.50
CA THR A 428 3.91 -4.02 -2.69
C THR A 428 2.47 -3.51 -2.57
N VAL A 429 1.49 -4.22 -3.15
CA VAL A 429 0.06 -3.87 -3.04
C VAL A 429 -0.42 -4.01 -1.59
N LEU A 430 -0.12 -5.12 -0.91
CA LEU A 430 -0.54 -5.35 0.48
C LEU A 430 0.03 -4.31 1.45
N GLU A 431 1.30 -3.94 1.30
CA GLU A 431 1.97 -2.92 2.12
C GLU A 431 1.40 -1.51 1.89
N GLY A 432 0.85 -1.25 0.71
CA GLY A 432 0.29 0.04 0.32
C GLY A 432 -1.07 0.39 0.95
N GLN A 433 -1.75 -0.55 1.61
CA GLN A 433 -3.08 -0.32 2.18
C GLN A 433 -3.00 0.67 3.34
N GLN A 434 -3.91 1.64 3.35
CA GLN A 434 -4.02 2.71 4.36
C GLN A 434 -4.93 2.30 5.52
N VAL A 435 -4.85 3.03 6.64
CA VAL A 435 -5.61 2.72 7.86
C VAL A 435 -7.13 2.63 7.59
N ASP A 436 -7.66 3.51 6.74
CA ASP A 436 -9.06 3.53 6.30
C ASP A 436 -9.47 2.33 5.42
N GLY A 437 -8.51 1.49 5.04
CA GLY A 437 -8.70 0.30 4.22
C GLY A 437 -8.54 0.52 2.71
N GLY A 438 -8.48 1.77 2.26
CA GLY A 438 -8.21 2.12 0.87
C GLY A 438 -6.72 2.14 0.54
N TRP A 439 -6.40 2.58 -0.68
CA TRP A 439 -5.04 2.91 -1.10
C TRP A 439 -4.91 4.40 -1.37
N GLU A 440 -3.67 4.88 -1.37
CA GLU A 440 -3.36 6.28 -1.68
C GLU A 440 -3.80 6.67 -3.08
N LEU A 441 -3.95 7.99 -3.27
CA LEU A 441 -4.23 8.55 -4.58
C LEU A 441 -3.07 8.23 -5.53
N ALA A 442 -3.38 7.58 -6.65
CA ALA A 442 -2.45 7.44 -7.76
C ALA A 442 -2.94 8.21 -8.99
N TRP A 443 -2.01 8.79 -9.73
CA TRP A 443 -2.27 9.43 -11.02
C TRP A 443 -2.48 8.35 -12.07
N LEU A 444 -3.72 8.24 -12.55
CA LEU A 444 -4.15 7.17 -13.46
C LEU A 444 -3.74 7.51 -14.90
N TRP A 445 -4.05 8.75 -15.31
CA TRP A 445 -3.80 9.30 -16.63
C TRP A 445 -3.67 10.84 -16.55
N GLY A 446 -3.17 11.47 -17.61
CA GLY A 446 -3.01 12.92 -17.71
C GLY A 446 -3.75 13.53 -18.90
N TYR A 447 -3.85 14.86 -18.93
CA TYR A 447 -4.36 15.56 -20.11
C TYR A 447 -3.27 15.67 -21.18
N GLY A 448 -3.51 15.12 -22.37
CA GLY A 448 -2.51 15.12 -23.45
C GLY A 448 -2.14 16.48 -24.05
N SER A 449 -2.54 17.62 -23.48
CA SER A 449 -2.19 18.97 -23.95
C SER A 449 -1.71 19.92 -22.84
N ARG A 450 -1.74 19.50 -21.57
CA ARG A 450 -1.37 20.33 -20.42
C ARG A 450 -0.76 19.42 -19.34
N PRO A 451 0.13 19.93 -18.46
CA PRO A 451 0.70 19.15 -17.36
C PRO A 451 -0.32 18.99 -16.21
N LEU A 452 -1.50 18.45 -16.51
CA LEU A 452 -2.59 18.21 -15.58
C LEU A 452 -2.78 16.71 -15.44
N LYS A 453 -2.73 16.19 -14.21
CA LYS A 453 -2.92 14.77 -13.91
C LYS A 453 -4.31 14.50 -13.33
N ILE A 454 -4.82 13.31 -13.56
CA ILE A 454 -6.11 12.82 -13.06
C ILE A 454 -5.82 11.60 -12.20
N GLY A 455 -6.24 11.61 -10.94
CA GLY A 455 -6.01 10.55 -9.98
C GLY A 455 -7.28 10.06 -9.31
N SER A 456 -7.27 8.84 -8.76
CA SER A 456 -8.41 8.32 -7.99
C SER A 456 -7.92 7.33 -6.94
N ARG A 457 -8.38 7.49 -5.69
CA ARG A 457 -8.24 6.46 -4.65
C ARG A 457 -9.17 5.26 -4.91
N GLY A 458 -10.35 5.52 -5.47
CA GLY A 458 -11.37 4.48 -5.73
C GLY A 458 -10.89 3.46 -6.76
N VAL A 459 -10.32 3.92 -7.87
CA VAL A 459 -9.75 3.03 -8.90
C VAL A 459 -8.61 2.18 -8.34
N VAL A 460 -7.64 2.81 -7.65
CA VAL A 460 -6.50 2.08 -7.08
C VAL A 460 -6.99 1.03 -6.06
N THR A 461 -7.95 1.39 -5.22
CA THR A 461 -8.52 0.48 -4.21
C THR A 461 -9.27 -0.67 -4.86
N ALA A 462 -10.07 -0.42 -5.90
CA ALA A 462 -10.79 -1.45 -6.63
C ALA A 462 -9.80 -2.45 -7.30
N MET A 463 -8.75 -1.94 -7.94
CA MET A 463 -7.73 -2.79 -8.58
C MET A 463 -6.93 -3.59 -7.55
N ALA A 464 -6.52 -2.96 -6.43
CA ALA A 464 -5.81 -3.64 -5.36
C ALA A 464 -6.66 -4.74 -4.72
N LEU A 465 -7.94 -4.46 -4.44
CA LEU A 465 -8.91 -5.44 -3.93
C LEU A 465 -9.00 -6.65 -4.87
N ASN A 466 -9.17 -6.41 -6.18
CA ASN A 466 -9.26 -7.48 -7.17
C ASN A 466 -7.97 -8.32 -7.22
N ALA A 467 -6.82 -7.66 -7.23
CA ALA A 467 -5.51 -8.31 -7.25
C ALA A 467 -5.32 -9.24 -6.04
N ILE A 468 -5.66 -8.76 -4.84
CA ILE A 468 -5.55 -9.52 -3.58
C ILE A 468 -6.55 -10.68 -3.57
N ARG A 469 -7.82 -10.43 -3.91
CA ARG A 469 -8.88 -11.45 -3.90
C ARG A 469 -8.54 -12.61 -4.84
N ARG A 470 -8.07 -12.31 -6.05
CA ARG A 470 -7.64 -13.33 -7.04
C ARG A 470 -6.38 -14.10 -6.63
N ALA A 471 -5.53 -13.54 -5.77
CA ALA A 471 -4.35 -14.25 -5.25
C ALA A 471 -4.68 -15.20 -4.09
N GLN A 472 -5.85 -15.01 -3.47
CA GLN A 472 -6.35 -15.84 -2.36
C GLN A 472 -7.28 -16.97 -2.84
N ALA A 473 -7.94 -16.78 -4.00
CA ALA A 473 -8.71 -17.81 -4.71
C ALA A 473 -7.78 -18.85 -5.34
#